data_AF-X1IFA0-F1
#
_entry.id   AF-X1IFA0-F1
#
_cell.length_a   1.000
_cell.length_b   1.000
_cell.length_c   1.000
_cell.angle_alpha   90.00
_cell.angle_beta   90.00
_cell.angle_gamma   90.00
#
_symmetry.space_group_name_H-M   'P 1'
#
loop_
_entity.id
_entity.type
_entity.pdbx_description
1 polymer ?
#
loop_
_entity_poly.entity_id
_entity_poly.type
_entity_poly.pdbx_seq_one_letter_code
_entity_poly.pdbx_strand_id
1 'polypeptide(L)'
;ARIEFLGNEIESMRLFNPENQCSTRAISSLTITPAKEALISRAEQITNALDLGSCAAETKERFGEDTARLQQGQWFSGAEFYFPLFNTGSSLDYLQGNALIVLDAPEEIKTVIGRLSEEAQELREVKLEKGELPRDFPSPYFTWEELESKVEAGQRLVLESWGAALPPKRGELSGAPAMENQRQALPFNSPPSYGGNLGRFLEAARQMMQQEQRVVVVSNQTNRLAELLQEGGIHVSPTSEIEQVPSAGSIILV
;
A
#
# COMPACT_ATOMS: atom_id res chain seq x y z
N ALA A 1 -26.65 6.05 -5.97
CA ALA A 1 -27.48 6.68 -7.02
C ALA A 1 -28.93 6.26 -6.84
N ARG A 2 -29.90 7.03 -7.33
CA ARG A 2 -31.32 6.67 -7.43
C ARG A 2 -31.60 6.21 -8.86
N ILE A 3 -32.30 5.10 -9.00
CA ILE A 3 -32.67 4.50 -10.29
C ILE A 3 -34.19 4.44 -10.34
N GLU A 4 -34.78 5.10 -11.33
CA GLU A 4 -36.22 5.15 -11.58
C GLU A 4 -36.56 4.16 -12.71
N PHE A 5 -37.56 3.32 -12.47
CA PHE A 5 -37.96 2.24 -13.38
C PHE A 5 -39.36 2.49 -13.95
N LEU A 6 -39.53 2.20 -15.23
CA LEU A 6 -40.81 2.05 -15.91
C LEU A 6 -40.96 0.58 -16.31
N GLY A 7 -41.67 -0.19 -15.48
CA GLY A 7 -41.73 -1.65 -15.65
C GLY A 7 -40.36 -2.29 -15.48
N ASN A 8 -39.85 -2.93 -16.52
CA ASN A 8 -38.53 -3.56 -16.58
C ASN A 8 -37.47 -2.68 -17.26
N GLU A 9 -37.79 -1.43 -17.58
CA GLU A 9 -36.86 -0.48 -18.20
C GLU A 9 -36.40 0.58 -17.20
N ILE A 10 -35.13 0.98 -17.29
CA ILE A 10 -34.60 2.10 -16.52
C ILE A 10 -35.00 3.39 -17.25
N GLU A 11 -35.88 4.19 -16.63
CA GLU A 11 -36.34 5.46 -17.18
C GLU A 11 -35.32 6.57 -16.92
N SER A 12 -34.77 6.62 -15.70
CA SER A 12 -33.85 7.69 -15.30
C SER A 12 -32.91 7.23 -14.18
N MET A 13 -31.69 7.79 -14.17
CA MET A 13 -30.73 7.60 -13.07
C MET A 13 -30.17 8.95 -12.63
N ARG A 14 -30.11 9.15 -11.31
CA ARG A 14 -29.63 10.40 -10.71
C ARG A 14 -28.73 10.15 -9.51
N LEU A 15 -27.69 10.97 -9.36
CA LEU A 15 -26.99 11.11 -8.08
C LEU A 15 -27.88 11.84 -7.09
N PHE A 16 -27.69 11.58 -5.80
CA PHE A 16 -28.40 12.25 -4.72
C PHE A 16 -27.47 12.42 -3.52
N ASN A 17 -27.74 13.42 -2.69
CA ASN A 17 -27.02 13.59 -1.43
C ASN A 17 -27.62 12.65 -0.37
N PRO A 18 -26.82 11.76 0.25
CA PRO A 18 -27.32 10.78 1.22
C PRO A 18 -27.91 11.39 2.50
N GLU A 19 -27.48 12.58 2.90
CA GLU A 19 -27.94 13.23 4.14
C GLU A 19 -29.35 13.82 4.00
N ASN A 20 -29.64 14.48 2.87
CA ASN A 20 -30.92 15.17 2.65
C ASN A 20 -31.83 14.48 1.63
N GLN A 21 -31.36 13.41 0.99
CA GLN A 21 -32.09 12.62 -0.01
C GLN A 21 -32.52 13.40 -1.27
N CYS A 22 -31.92 14.58 -1.51
CA CYS A 22 -32.21 15.42 -2.68
C CYS A 22 -31.37 14.99 -3.89
N SER A 23 -32.03 14.86 -5.05
CA SER A 23 -31.36 14.57 -6.32
C SER A 23 -30.48 15.74 -6.78
N THR A 24 -29.35 15.43 -7.41
CA THR A 24 -28.38 16.41 -7.88
C THR A 24 -28.20 16.37 -9.40
N ARG A 25 -27.55 15.33 -9.92
CA ARG A 25 -27.12 15.24 -11.33
C ARG A 25 -27.63 13.97 -11.98
N ALA A 26 -28.17 14.08 -13.20
CA ALA A 26 -28.53 12.94 -14.04
C ALA A 26 -27.28 12.20 -14.56
N ILE A 27 -27.36 10.87 -14.67
CA ILE A 27 -26.29 10.01 -15.17
C ILE A 27 -26.85 9.00 -16.18
N SER A 28 -26.06 8.61 -17.17
CA SER A 28 -26.44 7.66 -18.21
C SER A 28 -26.00 6.22 -17.92
N SER A 29 -25.00 6.04 -17.06
CA SER A 29 -24.51 4.74 -16.63
C SER A 29 -23.94 4.83 -15.21
N LEU A 30 -23.89 3.68 -14.55
CA LEU A 30 -23.19 3.52 -13.28
C LEU A 30 -22.67 2.08 -13.18
N THR A 31 -21.53 1.92 -12.54
CA THR A 31 -20.97 0.60 -12.21
C THR A 31 -21.22 0.34 -10.74
N ILE A 32 -21.88 -0.77 -10.41
CA ILE A 32 -22.02 -1.25 -9.03
C ILE A 32 -20.98 -2.34 -8.83
N THR A 33 -19.99 -2.07 -7.99
CA THR A 33 -19.02 -3.09 -7.57
C THR A 33 -19.57 -3.89 -6.39
N PRO A 34 -19.08 -5.11 -6.15
CA PRO A 34 -19.39 -5.83 -4.92
C PRO A 34 -19.10 -5.00 -3.67
N ALA A 35 -19.96 -5.10 -2.66
CA ALA A 35 -19.78 -4.41 -1.38
C ALA A 35 -18.80 -5.12 -0.43
N LYS A 36 -18.34 -6.32 -0.81
CA LYS A 36 -17.41 -7.17 -0.06
C LYS A 36 -16.35 -7.71 -1.01
N GLU A 37 -15.15 -7.90 -0.49
CA GLU A 37 -13.97 -8.34 -1.26
C GLU A 37 -14.01 -9.83 -1.64
N ALA A 38 -14.90 -10.61 -1.01
CA ALA A 38 -14.95 -12.05 -1.18
C ALA A 38 -16.32 -12.52 -1.67
N LEU A 39 -16.31 -13.48 -2.61
CA LEU A 39 -17.51 -14.10 -3.17
C LEU A 39 -17.68 -15.51 -2.60
N ILE A 40 -18.82 -15.76 -1.95
CA ILE A 40 -19.13 -17.01 -1.25
C ILE A 40 -19.37 -18.21 -2.20
N SER A 41 -19.48 -17.99 -3.51
CA SER A 41 -19.85 -19.03 -4.49
C SER A 41 -18.97 -20.30 -4.51
N ARG A 42 -17.76 -20.26 -3.94
CA ARG A 42 -16.86 -21.42 -3.80
C ARG A 42 -16.76 -21.96 -2.37
N ALA A 43 -17.40 -21.32 -1.39
CA ALA A 43 -17.31 -21.66 0.02
C ALA A 43 -17.85 -23.08 0.29
N GLU A 44 -18.95 -23.48 -0.34
CA GLU A 44 -19.59 -24.80 -0.13
C GLU A 44 -18.64 -25.98 -0.34
N GLN A 45 -17.78 -25.93 -1.36
CA GLN A 45 -16.86 -27.01 -1.69
C GLN A 45 -15.67 -27.06 -0.73
N ILE A 46 -15.21 -25.90 -0.28
CA ILE A 46 -13.96 -25.78 0.47
C ILE A 46 -14.20 -25.92 1.97
N THR A 47 -15.35 -25.48 2.49
CA THR A 47 -15.71 -25.69 3.90
C THR A 47 -15.99 -27.15 4.21
N ASN A 48 -16.52 -27.92 3.24
CA ASN A 48 -16.79 -29.35 3.42
C ASN A 48 -15.51 -30.21 3.38
N ALA A 49 -14.42 -29.66 2.86
CA ALA A 49 -13.13 -30.35 2.79
C ALA A 49 -12.28 -30.17 4.06
N LEU A 50 -12.65 -29.25 4.96
CA LEU A 50 -11.90 -28.99 6.19
C LEU A 50 -11.99 -30.17 7.17
N ASP A 51 -10.83 -30.71 7.55
CA ASP A 51 -10.74 -31.71 8.61
C ASP A 51 -10.77 -31.05 9.99
N LEU A 52 -11.96 -30.99 10.57
CA LEU A 52 -12.15 -30.50 11.94
C LEU A 52 -11.74 -31.54 13.00
N GLY A 53 -11.29 -32.74 12.63
CA GLY A 53 -11.03 -33.87 13.55
C GLY A 53 -10.14 -33.49 14.74
N SER A 54 -9.11 -32.68 14.51
CA SER A 54 -8.16 -32.20 15.52
C SER A 54 -8.67 -31.06 16.41
N CYS A 55 -9.83 -30.47 16.11
CA CYS A 55 -10.35 -29.32 16.84
C CYS A 55 -11.12 -29.73 18.11
N ALA A 56 -11.15 -28.81 19.09
CA ALA A 56 -11.99 -28.91 20.27
C ALA A 56 -13.49 -28.91 19.91
N ALA A 57 -14.34 -29.43 20.81
CA ALA A 57 -15.77 -29.57 20.55
C ALA A 57 -16.47 -28.22 20.28
N GLU A 58 -16.15 -27.19 21.07
CA GLU A 58 -16.67 -25.83 20.89
C GLU A 58 -16.25 -25.23 19.54
N THR A 59 -14.99 -25.44 19.14
CA THR A 59 -14.49 -25.03 17.83
C THR A 59 -15.26 -25.69 16.69
N LYS A 60 -15.53 -27.01 16.80
CA LYS A 60 -16.28 -27.76 15.79
C LYS A 60 -17.70 -27.22 15.63
N GLU A 61 -18.38 -26.96 16.74
CA GLU A 61 -19.73 -26.39 16.75
C GLU A 61 -19.74 -25.01 16.10
N ARG A 62 -18.85 -24.10 16.52
CA ARG A 62 -18.72 -22.76 15.95
C ARG A 62 -18.44 -22.79 14.45
N PHE A 63 -17.49 -23.59 14.00
CA PHE A 63 -17.18 -23.74 12.57
C PHE A 63 -18.39 -24.27 11.78
N GLY A 64 -19.16 -25.19 12.35
CA GLY A 64 -20.37 -25.71 11.74
C GLY A 64 -21.46 -24.64 11.58
N GLU A 65 -21.72 -23.86 12.63
CA GLU A 65 -22.67 -22.75 12.60
C GLU A 65 -22.25 -21.67 11.60
N ASP A 66 -21.00 -21.22 11.67
CA ASP A 66 -20.46 -20.19 10.79
C ASP A 66 -20.47 -20.63 9.33
N THR A 67 -20.08 -21.88 9.05
CA THR A 67 -20.15 -22.45 7.70
C THR A 67 -21.58 -22.50 7.19
N ALA A 68 -22.54 -22.94 8.00
CA ALA A 68 -23.94 -22.97 7.60
C ALA A 68 -24.49 -21.57 7.27
N ARG A 69 -24.08 -20.55 8.02
CA ARG A 69 -24.44 -19.14 7.75
C ARG A 69 -23.82 -18.65 6.45
N LEU A 70 -22.53 -18.92 6.22
CA LEU A 70 -21.85 -18.56 4.97
C LEU A 70 -22.52 -19.24 3.77
N GLN A 71 -22.88 -20.53 3.87
CA GLN A 71 -23.58 -21.25 2.81
C GLN A 71 -24.95 -20.65 2.46
N GLN A 72 -25.62 -20.02 3.43
CA GLN A 72 -26.87 -19.28 3.21
C GLN A 72 -26.66 -17.85 2.69
N GLY A 73 -25.41 -17.45 2.40
CA GLY A 73 -25.05 -16.09 1.99
C GLY A 73 -25.18 -15.06 3.11
N GLN A 74 -25.23 -15.48 4.37
CA GLN A 74 -25.37 -14.58 5.51
C GLN A 74 -24.00 -14.13 6.01
N TRP A 75 -23.76 -12.82 5.93
CA TRP A 75 -22.59 -12.18 6.52
C TRP A 75 -22.76 -11.96 8.02
N PHE A 76 -21.66 -12.08 8.75
CA PHE A 76 -21.61 -11.87 10.20
C PHE A 76 -20.28 -11.26 10.63
N SER A 77 -20.25 -10.73 11.85
CA SER A 77 -19.03 -10.15 12.43
C SER A 77 -17.96 -11.25 12.56
N GLY A 78 -16.82 -11.08 11.89
CA GLY A 78 -15.73 -12.05 11.88
C GLY A 78 -15.77 -13.05 10.72
N ALA A 79 -16.71 -12.91 9.77
CA ALA A 79 -16.75 -13.74 8.56
C ALA A 79 -15.46 -13.65 7.73
N GLU A 80 -14.71 -12.56 7.86
CA GLU A 80 -13.42 -12.31 7.24
C GLU A 80 -12.37 -13.37 7.60
N PHE A 81 -12.50 -13.98 8.79
CA PHE A 81 -11.64 -15.08 9.23
C PHE A 81 -11.66 -16.27 8.24
N TYR A 82 -12.81 -16.51 7.60
CA TYR A 82 -13.02 -17.63 6.69
C TYR A 82 -12.60 -17.32 5.24
N PHE A 83 -12.21 -16.08 4.92
CA PHE A 83 -11.83 -15.68 3.56
C PHE A 83 -10.72 -16.54 2.94
N PRO A 84 -9.67 -16.96 3.68
CA PRO A 84 -8.60 -17.81 3.11
C PRO A 84 -9.12 -19.14 2.55
N LEU A 85 -10.32 -19.58 2.97
CA LEU A 85 -10.94 -20.79 2.42
C LEU A 85 -11.41 -20.62 0.99
N PHE A 86 -11.71 -19.41 0.51
CA PHE A 86 -12.28 -19.23 -0.83
C PHE A 86 -11.68 -18.05 -1.60
N ASN A 87 -10.78 -17.29 -0.99
CA ASN A 87 -10.02 -16.23 -1.62
C ASN A 87 -8.53 -16.62 -1.69
N THR A 88 -8.05 -16.81 -2.92
CA THR A 88 -6.63 -17.09 -3.22
C THR A 88 -6.00 -15.97 -4.02
N GLY A 89 -6.73 -14.88 -4.27
CA GLY A 89 -6.25 -13.75 -5.06
C GLY A 89 -5.48 -12.75 -4.20
N SER A 90 -4.59 -12.00 -4.84
CA SER A 90 -3.94 -10.84 -4.26
C SER A 90 -4.39 -9.55 -4.95
N SER A 91 -4.09 -8.40 -4.35
CA SER A 91 -4.32 -7.10 -4.98
C SER A 91 -3.58 -6.94 -6.30
N LEU A 92 -2.47 -7.68 -6.50
CA LEU A 92 -1.70 -7.67 -7.74
C LEU A 92 -2.47 -8.30 -8.91
N ASP A 93 -3.43 -9.20 -8.65
CA ASP A 93 -4.21 -9.87 -9.69
C ASP A 93 -5.19 -8.91 -10.38
N TYR A 94 -5.43 -7.73 -9.81
CA TYR A 94 -6.27 -6.68 -10.39
C TYR A 94 -5.47 -5.70 -11.28
N LEU A 95 -4.15 -5.84 -11.33
CA LEU A 95 -3.29 -5.00 -12.16
C LEU A 95 -3.44 -5.40 -13.64
N GLN A 96 -3.55 -4.40 -14.51
CA GLN A 96 -3.57 -4.61 -15.96
C GLN A 96 -2.17 -4.98 -16.47
N GLY A 97 -2.06 -5.65 -17.62
CA GLY A 97 -0.80 -6.18 -18.14
C GLY A 97 0.32 -5.16 -18.42
N ASN A 98 0.03 -3.86 -18.37
CA ASN A 98 0.98 -2.75 -18.52
C ASN A 98 1.19 -1.95 -17.21
N ALA A 99 0.75 -2.48 -16.07
CA ALA A 99 0.98 -1.82 -14.79
C ALA A 99 2.47 -1.88 -14.41
N LEU A 100 3.02 -0.74 -13.99
CA LEU A 100 4.36 -0.66 -13.42
C LEU A 100 4.29 -0.78 -11.90
N ILE A 101 4.94 -1.80 -11.34
CA ILE A 101 5.08 -1.99 -9.90
C ILE A 101 6.33 -1.26 -9.44
N VAL A 102 6.18 -0.24 -8.59
CA VAL A 102 7.32 0.47 -7.99
C VAL A 102 7.56 -0.07 -6.59
N LEU A 103 8.73 -0.66 -6.36
CA LEU A 103 9.17 -1.11 -5.04
C LEU A 103 10.14 -0.09 -4.46
N ASP A 104 9.78 0.52 -3.34
CA ASP A 104 10.64 1.42 -2.58
C ASP A 104 11.25 0.66 -1.39
N ALA A 105 12.57 0.60 -1.32
CA ALA A 105 13.33 -0.14 -0.30
C ALA A 105 12.89 -1.62 -0.18
N PRO A 106 13.11 -2.46 -1.22
CA PRO A 106 12.63 -3.86 -1.24
C PRO A 106 13.11 -4.71 -0.06
N GLU A 107 14.30 -4.46 0.47
CA GLU A 107 14.83 -5.16 1.65
C GLU A 107 14.01 -4.86 2.93
N GLU A 108 13.52 -3.63 3.07
CA GLU A 108 12.65 -3.26 4.19
C GLU A 108 11.28 -3.93 4.03
N ILE A 109 10.74 -3.94 2.80
CA ILE A 109 9.49 -4.65 2.47
C ILE A 109 9.61 -6.14 2.82
N LYS A 110 10.69 -6.78 2.37
CA LYS A 110 10.97 -8.20 2.66
C LYS A 110 11.07 -8.47 4.16
N THR A 111 11.75 -7.60 4.89
CA THR A 111 11.88 -7.70 6.36
C THR A 111 10.51 -7.62 7.05
N VAL A 112 9.65 -6.69 6.63
CA VAL A 112 8.30 -6.54 7.21
C VAL A 112 7.43 -7.76 6.91
N ILE A 113 7.46 -8.27 5.68
CA ILE A 113 6.70 -9.47 5.29
C ILE A 113 7.19 -10.71 6.03
N GLY A 114 8.50 -10.86 6.19
CA GLY A 114 9.10 -11.94 6.98
C GLY A 114 8.61 -11.94 8.42
N ARG A 115 8.68 -10.79 9.10
CA ARG A 115 8.18 -10.63 10.48
C ARG A 115 6.69 -10.96 10.59
N LEU A 116 5.85 -10.47 9.67
CA LEU A 116 4.41 -10.76 9.69
C LEU A 116 4.12 -12.25 9.47
N SER A 117 4.92 -12.92 8.64
CA SER A 117 4.79 -14.36 8.38
C SER A 117 5.16 -15.17 9.62
N GLU A 118 6.24 -14.80 10.33
CA GLU A 118 6.65 -15.41 11.59
C GLU A 118 5.57 -15.24 12.67
N GLU A 119 5.09 -14.00 12.90
CA GLU A 119 4.01 -13.72 13.87
C GLU A 119 2.73 -14.51 13.56
N ALA A 120 2.36 -14.63 12.28
CA ALA A 120 1.20 -15.39 11.86
C ALA A 120 1.39 -16.90 12.10
N GLN A 121 2.59 -17.42 11.86
CA GLN A 121 2.92 -18.82 12.06
C GLN A 121 2.94 -19.19 13.55
N GLU A 122 3.55 -18.36 14.40
CA GLU A 122 3.53 -18.55 15.86
C GLU A 122 2.08 -18.56 16.40
N LEU A 123 1.25 -17.60 15.97
CA LEU A 123 -0.16 -17.56 16.38
C LEU A 123 -0.93 -18.79 15.89
N ARG A 124 -0.62 -19.27 14.68
CA ARG A 124 -1.21 -20.49 14.12
C ARG A 124 -0.85 -21.71 14.96
N GLU A 125 0.41 -21.88 15.34
CA GLU A 125 0.87 -22.99 16.17
C GLU A 125 0.15 -23.01 17.52
N VAL A 126 0.06 -21.88 18.20
CA VAL A 126 -0.67 -21.76 19.47
C VAL A 126 -2.16 -22.14 19.30
N LYS A 127 -2.81 -21.73 18.21
CA LYS A 127 -4.22 -22.08 17.94
C LYS A 127 -4.40 -23.56 17.58
N LEU A 128 -3.45 -24.15 16.87
CA LEU A 128 -3.46 -25.59 16.54
C LEU A 128 -3.29 -26.43 17.82
N GLU A 129 -2.37 -26.06 18.71
CA GLU A 129 -2.16 -26.74 20.00
C GLU A 129 -3.42 -26.71 20.89
N LYS A 130 -4.12 -25.58 20.91
CA LYS A 130 -5.39 -25.43 21.65
C LYS A 130 -6.60 -26.08 20.96
N GLY A 131 -6.44 -26.60 19.73
CA GLY A 131 -7.56 -27.13 18.95
C GLY A 131 -8.59 -26.06 18.53
N GLU A 132 -8.16 -24.81 18.44
CA GLU A 132 -8.97 -23.64 18.02
C GLU A 132 -8.96 -23.42 16.50
N LEU A 133 -8.09 -24.15 15.78
CA LEU A 133 -7.93 -24.05 14.33
C LEU A 133 -7.78 -25.45 13.69
N PRO A 134 -8.37 -25.70 12.51
CA PRO A 134 -8.11 -26.90 11.71
C PRO A 134 -6.67 -26.92 11.17
N ARG A 135 -6.07 -28.10 11.03
CA ARG A 135 -4.67 -28.24 10.57
C ARG A 135 -4.47 -27.78 9.14
N ASP A 136 -5.45 -28.05 8.31
CA ASP A 136 -5.54 -27.76 6.87
C ASP A 136 -6.10 -26.36 6.57
N PHE A 137 -6.38 -25.54 7.60
CA PHE A 137 -6.88 -24.19 7.40
C PHE A 137 -5.87 -23.33 6.60
N PRO A 138 -6.24 -22.69 5.48
CA PRO A 138 -5.27 -21.95 4.65
C PRO A 138 -4.62 -20.76 5.38
N SER A 139 -3.42 -20.37 4.95
CA SER A 139 -2.78 -19.14 5.44
C SER A 139 -3.53 -17.91 4.91
N PRO A 140 -3.81 -16.89 5.75
CA PRO A 140 -4.41 -15.64 5.30
C PRO A 140 -3.40 -14.68 4.63
N TYR A 141 -2.10 -14.97 4.69
CA TYR A 141 -1.04 -14.14 4.15
C TYR A 141 -0.26 -14.89 3.07
N PHE A 142 0.18 -14.14 2.05
CA PHE A 142 1.17 -14.60 1.09
C PHE A 142 2.57 -14.52 1.70
N THR A 143 3.44 -15.47 1.33
CA THR A 143 4.86 -15.39 1.67
C THR A 143 5.59 -14.37 0.79
N TRP A 144 6.82 -14.01 1.16
CA TRP A 144 7.66 -13.17 0.33
C TRP A 144 7.86 -13.79 -1.06
N GLU A 145 8.12 -15.09 -1.12
CA GLU A 145 8.40 -15.81 -2.37
C GLU A 145 7.20 -15.81 -3.32
N GLU A 146 5.99 -15.94 -2.78
CA GLU A 146 4.75 -15.89 -3.57
C GLU A 146 4.49 -14.49 -4.14
N LEU A 147 4.72 -13.44 -3.34
CA LEU A 147 4.59 -12.05 -3.77
C LEU A 147 5.70 -11.67 -4.75
N GLU A 148 6.94 -12.04 -4.48
CA GLU A 148 8.09 -11.81 -5.34
C GLU A 148 7.83 -12.40 -6.73
N SER A 149 7.41 -13.66 -6.80
CA SER A 149 7.06 -14.32 -8.07
C SER A 149 5.99 -13.55 -8.87
N LYS A 150 4.95 -13.03 -8.21
CA LYS A 150 3.92 -12.20 -8.84
C LYS A 150 4.46 -10.86 -9.33
N VAL A 151 5.36 -10.23 -8.58
CA VAL A 151 6.00 -8.96 -8.97
C VAL A 151 6.99 -9.18 -10.13
N GLU A 152 7.72 -10.29 -10.15
CA GLU A 152 8.66 -10.64 -11.23
C GLU A 152 7.97 -10.87 -12.58
N ALA A 153 6.71 -11.31 -12.56
CA ALA A 153 5.93 -11.53 -13.76
C ALA A 153 5.51 -10.23 -14.48
N GLY A 154 5.51 -9.09 -13.78
CA GLY A 154 5.08 -7.79 -14.29
C GLY A 154 6.23 -6.83 -14.62
N GLN A 155 5.87 -5.62 -15.09
CA GLN A 155 6.85 -4.53 -15.20
C GLN A 155 7.14 -3.98 -13.80
N ARG A 156 8.42 -3.80 -13.47
CA ARG A 156 8.83 -3.31 -12.15
C ARG A 156 9.94 -2.25 -12.21
N LEU A 157 9.91 -1.33 -11.25
CA LEU A 157 10.96 -0.37 -10.95
C LEU A 157 11.32 -0.52 -9.47
N VAL A 158 12.61 -0.70 -9.18
CA VAL A 158 13.10 -0.83 -7.81
C VAL A 158 13.88 0.43 -7.44
N LEU A 159 13.47 1.07 -6.36
CA LEU A 159 14.15 2.21 -5.75
C LEU A 159 14.89 1.70 -4.51
N GLU A 160 16.21 1.83 -4.53
CA GLU A 160 17.08 1.46 -3.42
C GLU A 160 17.72 2.71 -2.83
N SER A 161 17.89 2.73 -1.51
CA SER A 161 18.62 3.80 -0.84
C SER A 161 20.11 3.78 -1.22
N TRP A 162 20.69 4.97 -1.36
CA TRP A 162 22.11 5.14 -1.66
C TRP A 162 22.97 4.50 -0.56
N GLY A 163 23.64 3.39 -0.89
CA GLY A 163 24.50 2.63 0.04
C GLY A 163 24.07 1.18 0.28
N ALA A 164 22.88 0.77 -0.15
CA ALA A 164 22.48 -0.65 -0.17
C ALA A 164 23.13 -1.44 -1.33
N ALA A 165 23.90 -0.77 -2.19
CA ALA A 165 24.69 -1.39 -3.24
C ALA A 165 25.88 -2.18 -2.65
N LEU A 166 25.60 -3.31 -2.00
CA LEU A 166 26.54 -4.41 -2.05
C LEU A 166 26.63 -4.82 -3.54
N PRO A 167 27.84 -5.04 -4.08
CA PRO A 167 27.95 -5.70 -5.38
C PRO A 167 27.18 -7.01 -5.29
N PRO A 168 26.42 -7.40 -6.33
CA PRO A 168 25.66 -8.64 -6.29
C PRO A 168 26.61 -9.77 -5.86
N LYS A 169 26.29 -10.43 -4.73
CA LYS A 169 26.96 -11.67 -4.40
C LYS A 169 26.67 -12.62 -5.54
N ARG A 170 27.73 -13.01 -6.24
CA ARG A 170 27.69 -13.97 -7.35
C ARG A 170 26.99 -15.24 -6.85
N GLY A 171 25.72 -15.41 -7.20
CA GLY A 171 24.94 -16.62 -6.87
C GLY A 171 23.57 -16.41 -6.23
N GLU A 172 23.17 -15.21 -5.82
CA GLU A 172 21.81 -14.96 -5.29
C GLU A 172 21.04 -14.06 -6.26
N LEU A 173 19.94 -14.61 -6.80
CA LEU A 173 19.01 -14.04 -7.80
C LEU A 173 19.60 -13.72 -9.19
N SER A 174 20.09 -14.73 -9.92
CA SER A 174 19.99 -14.73 -11.39
C SER A 174 20.20 -16.14 -11.97
N GLY A 175 19.10 -16.90 -12.08
CA GLY A 175 18.97 -17.94 -13.10
C GLY A 175 18.52 -17.38 -14.46
N ALA A 176 18.29 -16.06 -14.55
CA ALA A 176 17.91 -15.38 -15.77
C ALA A 176 19.16 -14.93 -16.56
N PRO A 177 19.19 -15.13 -17.89
CA PRO A 177 20.31 -14.73 -18.72
C PRO A 177 20.40 -13.21 -18.78
N ALA A 178 21.57 -12.66 -18.45
CA ALA A 178 22.18 -11.43 -18.97
C ALA A 178 21.26 -10.32 -19.54
N MET A 179 20.17 -9.94 -18.86
CA MET A 179 19.71 -8.56 -18.89
C MET A 179 20.45 -7.87 -17.77
N GLU A 180 21.50 -7.13 -18.13
CA GLU A 180 22.17 -6.20 -17.22
C GLU A 180 21.10 -5.44 -16.45
N ASN A 181 21.09 -5.61 -15.13
CA ASN A 181 20.36 -4.74 -14.22
C ASN A 181 20.77 -3.30 -14.55
N GLN A 182 19.93 -2.56 -15.27
CA GLN A 182 20.09 -1.13 -15.56
C GLN A 182 19.88 -0.35 -14.27
N ARG A 183 20.77 -0.55 -13.30
CA ARG A 183 20.85 0.25 -12.08
C ARG A 183 21.32 1.63 -12.50
N GLN A 184 20.38 2.55 -12.61
CA GLN A 184 20.68 3.94 -12.90
C GLN A 184 20.79 4.69 -11.57
N ALA A 185 21.99 5.17 -11.27
CA ALA A 185 22.17 6.16 -10.22
C ALA A 185 21.45 7.44 -10.63
N LEU A 186 20.46 7.84 -9.85
CA LEU A 186 19.77 9.10 -10.06
C LEU A 186 20.71 10.25 -9.63
N PRO A 187 20.74 11.37 -10.36
CA PRO A 187 21.68 12.46 -10.10
C PRO A 187 21.24 13.34 -8.91
N PHE A 188 20.69 12.73 -7.86
CA PHE A 188 20.26 13.40 -6.64
C PHE A 188 20.66 12.58 -5.41
N ASN A 189 20.91 13.28 -4.31
CA ASN A 189 21.23 12.71 -3.02
C ASN A 189 20.29 13.27 -1.96
N SER A 190 20.15 12.58 -0.84
CA SER A 190 19.41 13.10 0.31
C SER A 190 20.02 14.44 0.78
N PRO A 191 19.18 15.43 1.12
CA PRO A 191 19.67 16.67 1.68
C PRO A 191 20.36 16.41 3.02
N PRO A 192 21.38 17.21 3.40
CA PRO A 192 22.04 17.07 4.69
C PRO A 192 21.03 17.26 5.83
N SER A 193 21.11 16.42 6.85
CA SER A 193 20.35 16.59 8.09
C SER A 193 21.09 17.51 9.05
N TYR A 194 20.41 18.52 9.56
CA TYR A 194 20.97 19.47 10.54
C TYR A 194 20.58 19.13 11.98
N GLY A 195 19.85 18.04 12.22
CA GLY A 195 19.48 17.58 13.56
C GLY A 195 18.70 18.60 14.39
N GLY A 196 17.85 19.40 13.76
CA GLY A 196 17.10 20.49 14.41
C GLY A 196 17.92 21.76 14.68
N ASN A 197 19.21 21.78 14.34
CA ASN A 197 20.04 22.97 14.48
C ASN A 197 19.84 23.91 13.28
N LEU A 198 18.91 24.86 13.45
CA LEU A 198 18.60 25.83 12.41
C LEU A 198 19.78 26.76 12.11
N GLY A 199 20.62 27.09 13.09
CA GLY A 199 21.81 27.92 12.87
C GLY A 199 22.77 27.30 11.85
N ARG A 200 23.05 26.00 11.98
CA ARG A 200 23.87 25.25 11.00
C ARG A 200 23.23 25.19 9.62
N PHE A 201 21.90 25.09 9.55
CA PHE A 201 21.19 25.17 8.28
C PHE A 201 21.36 26.54 7.62
N LEU A 202 21.19 27.64 8.39
CA LEU A 202 21.32 29.00 7.86
C LEU A 202 22.74 29.28 7.33
N GLU A 203 23.77 28.81 8.03
CA GLU A 203 25.16 28.91 7.57
C GLU A 203 25.38 28.12 6.28
N ALA A 204 24.89 26.88 6.20
CA ALA A 204 24.99 26.06 5.01
C ALA A 204 24.21 26.66 3.83
N ALA A 205 23.01 27.18 4.07
CA ALA A 205 22.19 27.83 3.04
C ALA A 205 22.90 29.06 2.46
N ARG A 206 23.56 29.88 3.30
CA ARG A 206 24.41 30.99 2.80
C ARG A 206 25.56 30.49 1.95
N GLN A 207 26.24 29.44 2.38
CA GLN A 207 27.35 28.86 1.62
C GLN A 207 26.87 28.32 0.26
N MET A 208 25.71 27.66 0.22
CA MET A 208 25.08 27.19 -1.02
C MET A 208 24.75 28.36 -1.95
N MET A 209 24.16 29.45 -1.42
CA MET A 209 23.88 30.66 -2.21
C MET A 209 25.15 31.32 -2.76
N GLN A 210 26.25 31.38 -1.97
CA GLN A 210 27.55 31.88 -2.43
C GLN A 210 28.18 31.02 -3.54
N GLN A 211 27.83 29.73 -3.59
CA GLN A 211 28.24 28.79 -4.63
C GLN A 211 27.27 28.79 -5.83
N GLU A 212 26.40 29.79 -5.94
CA GLU A 212 25.36 29.92 -6.97
C GLU A 212 24.35 28.74 -7.01
N GLN A 213 24.27 27.96 -5.94
CA GLN A 213 23.28 26.89 -5.83
C GLN A 213 21.88 27.45 -5.60
N ARG A 214 20.88 26.68 -6.01
CA ARG A 214 19.46 27.00 -5.83
C ARG A 214 18.97 26.23 -4.61
N VAL A 215 18.44 26.94 -3.62
CA VAL A 215 17.95 26.32 -2.37
C VAL A 215 16.42 26.46 -2.32
N VAL A 216 15.73 25.34 -2.21
CA VAL A 216 14.27 25.32 -1.99
C VAL A 216 14.01 24.70 -0.63
N VAL A 217 13.29 25.41 0.22
CA VAL A 217 12.93 24.96 1.57
C VAL A 217 11.42 24.81 1.62
N VAL A 218 10.96 23.59 1.91
CA VAL A 218 9.53 23.30 2.08
C VAL A 218 9.22 23.21 3.57
N SER A 219 8.30 24.04 4.07
CA SER A 219 7.98 24.11 5.50
C SER A 219 6.58 24.65 5.80
N ASN A 220 5.90 24.02 6.77
CA ASN A 220 4.64 24.56 7.30
C ASN A 220 4.82 25.87 8.12
N GLN A 221 6.04 26.33 8.33
CA GLN A 221 6.37 27.55 9.10
C GLN A 221 7.23 28.53 8.29
N THR A 222 6.92 28.70 7.00
CA THR A 222 7.68 29.59 6.10
C THR A 222 7.83 31.02 6.61
N ASN A 223 6.79 31.61 7.22
CA ASN A 223 6.87 32.97 7.79
C ASN A 223 7.95 33.07 8.88
N ARG A 224 8.00 32.10 9.79
CA ARG A 224 8.99 32.09 10.88
C ARG A 224 10.40 31.86 10.35
N LEU A 225 10.54 31.00 9.34
CA LEU A 225 11.82 30.79 8.66
C LEU A 225 12.29 32.03 7.91
N ALA A 226 11.37 32.78 7.28
CA ALA A 226 11.68 34.04 6.60
C ALA A 226 12.23 35.08 7.58
N GLU A 227 11.61 35.23 8.76
CA GLU A 227 12.11 36.11 9.83
C GLU A 227 13.54 35.73 10.26
N LEU A 228 13.80 34.45 10.48
CA LEU A 228 15.11 33.96 10.93
C LEU A 228 16.19 34.07 9.84
N LEU A 229 15.81 33.86 8.58
CA LEU A 229 16.67 34.13 7.43
C LEU A 229 16.99 35.62 7.32
N GLN A 230 16.01 36.48 7.57
CA GLN A 230 16.17 37.94 7.55
C GLN A 230 17.08 38.44 8.67
N GLU A 231 16.98 37.90 9.89
CA GLU A 231 17.95 38.14 10.97
C GLU A 231 19.38 37.72 10.54
N GLY A 232 19.45 36.68 9.71
CA GLY A 232 20.67 36.25 9.04
C GLY A 232 21.07 37.06 7.80
N GLY A 233 20.39 38.16 7.47
CA GLY A 233 20.70 38.98 6.30
C GLY A 233 20.32 38.35 4.95
N ILE A 234 19.46 37.32 4.94
CA ILE A 234 18.89 36.72 3.74
C ILE A 234 17.41 37.12 3.67
N HIS A 235 17.05 37.96 2.70
CA HIS A 235 15.67 38.40 2.52
C HIS A 235 14.92 37.46 1.58
N VAL A 236 13.93 36.74 2.12
CA VAL A 236 13.08 35.81 1.37
C VAL A 236 11.62 36.06 1.73
N SER A 237 10.74 36.05 0.73
CA SER A 237 9.29 36.06 0.94
C SER A 237 8.75 34.66 0.66
N PRO A 238 7.96 34.08 1.58
CA PRO A 238 7.27 32.82 1.33
C PRO A 238 6.37 32.86 0.10
N THR A 239 6.34 31.76 -0.65
CA THR A 239 5.51 31.59 -1.84
C THR A 239 4.69 30.31 -1.72
N SER A 240 3.45 30.29 -2.20
CA SER A 240 2.60 29.09 -2.11
C SER A 240 2.95 28.01 -3.12
N GLU A 241 3.65 28.35 -4.20
CA GLU A 241 4.04 27.42 -5.26
C GLU A 241 5.30 27.89 -5.99
N ILE A 242 5.98 26.95 -6.66
CA ILE A 242 7.12 27.23 -7.54
C ILE A 242 6.76 26.70 -8.93
N GLU A 243 6.46 27.62 -9.85
CA GLU A 243 6.15 27.28 -11.25
C GLU A 243 7.40 27.29 -12.15
N GLN A 244 8.45 27.99 -11.73
CA GLN A 244 9.66 28.20 -12.54
C GLN A 244 10.92 27.86 -11.75
N VAL A 245 11.97 27.45 -12.46
CA VAL A 245 13.27 27.15 -11.85
C VAL A 245 13.82 28.42 -11.20
N PRO A 246 14.17 28.39 -9.89
CA PRO A 246 14.72 29.54 -9.18
C PRO A 246 15.99 30.10 -9.84
N SER A 247 16.27 31.39 -9.65
CA SER A 247 17.53 31.98 -10.11
C SER A 247 18.72 31.35 -9.38
N ALA A 248 19.88 31.28 -10.04
CA ALA A 248 21.11 30.79 -9.39
C ALA A 248 21.44 31.64 -8.15
N GLY A 249 21.95 31.01 -7.08
CA GLY A 249 22.28 31.68 -5.83
C GLY A 249 21.06 32.17 -5.01
N SER A 250 19.85 31.72 -5.33
CA SER A 250 18.63 32.09 -4.60
C SER A 250 18.19 31.03 -3.61
N ILE A 251 17.42 31.49 -2.61
CA ILE A 251 16.69 30.64 -1.69
C ILE A 251 15.19 30.97 -1.80
N ILE A 252 14.34 29.94 -1.86
CA ILE A 252 12.88 30.06 -1.89
C ILE A 252 12.28 29.25 -0.73
N LEU A 253 11.25 29.80 -0.09
CA LEU A 253 10.49 29.16 0.97
C LEU A 253 9.06 28.84 0.45
N VAL A 254 8.64 27.58 0.58
CA VAL A 254 7.30 27.09 0.21
C VAL A 254 6.62 26.40 1.37
#